data_AF-A0A353V647-F1
#
_entry.id   AF-A0A353V647-F1
#
_cell.length_a   1.000
_cell.length_b   1.000
_cell.length_c   1.000
_cell.angle_alpha   90.00
_cell.angle_beta   90.00
_cell.angle_gamma   90.00
#
_symmetry.space_group_name_H-M   'P 1'
#
loop_
_entity.id
_entity.type
_entity.pdbx_description
1 polymer ?
#
loop_
_entity_poly.entity_id
_entity_poly.type
_entity_poly.pdbx_seq_one_letter_code
_entity_poly.pdbx_strand_id
1 'polypeptide(L)'
;MAARPRTVGELAASGYVPRPVKQELRDNLIARLRRGEPLFPGIIGYEETVIPQIENALLSGQDIVFLGERGQAKTRMARLLVGLLDEAVPALAGCEINDDPAAPICGACRARLAAEGDRTPIVWLARDRRYGEKLATPDITIADLIGEVDPIKVA
;
A
#
# COMPACT_ATOMS: atom_id res chain seq x y z
N MET A 1 -10.66 -1.67 -23.07
CA MET A 1 -9.95 -1.92 -21.79
C MET A 1 -9.37 -3.32 -21.89
N ALA A 2 -8.04 -3.47 -21.91
CA ALA A 2 -7.43 -4.80 -21.90
C ALA A 2 -7.84 -5.53 -20.61
N ALA A 3 -8.13 -6.84 -20.70
CA ALA A 3 -8.41 -7.63 -19.52
C ALA A 3 -7.17 -7.66 -18.62
N ARG A 4 -7.35 -7.41 -17.31
CA ARG A 4 -6.24 -7.49 -16.36
C ARG A 4 -5.76 -8.95 -16.26
N PRO A 5 -4.43 -9.20 -16.12
CA PRO A 5 -3.88 -10.52 -15.83
C PRO A 5 -4.59 -11.23 -14.68
N ARG A 6 -4.78 -12.54 -14.80
CA ARG A 6 -5.42 -13.42 -13.80
C ARG A 6 -4.49 -14.49 -13.26
N THR A 7 -3.34 -14.68 -13.88
CA THR A 7 -2.31 -15.61 -13.42
C THR A 7 -0.95 -14.96 -13.36
N VAL A 8 0.00 -15.60 -12.68
CA VAL A 8 1.39 -15.14 -12.59
C VAL A 8 2.07 -15.08 -13.96
N GLY A 9 1.82 -16.04 -14.85
CA GLY A 9 2.37 -16.03 -16.20
C GLY A 9 1.86 -14.84 -17.04
N GLU A 10 0.55 -14.56 -16.96
CA GLU A 10 -0.03 -13.39 -17.63
C GLU A 10 0.51 -12.08 -17.06
N LEU A 11 0.74 -12.03 -15.74
CA LEU A 11 1.30 -10.86 -15.07
C LEU A 11 2.75 -10.61 -15.49
N ALA A 12 3.57 -11.65 -15.55
CA ALA A 12 4.94 -11.57 -16.04
C ALA A 12 4.98 -11.12 -17.51
N ALA A 13 4.11 -11.68 -18.36
CA ALA A 13 4.00 -11.29 -19.77
C ALA A 13 3.55 -9.83 -19.96
N SER A 14 2.81 -9.27 -18.99
CA SER A 14 2.43 -7.85 -19.01
C SER A 14 3.58 -6.88 -18.69
N GLY A 15 4.74 -7.40 -18.28
CA GLY A 15 5.90 -6.60 -17.89
C GLY A 15 5.76 -5.97 -16.49
N TYR A 16 4.92 -6.54 -15.64
CA TYR A 16 4.77 -6.09 -14.26
C TYR A 16 6.10 -6.17 -13.51
N VAL A 17 6.48 -5.07 -12.85
CA VAL A 17 7.64 -4.99 -11.98
C VAL A 17 7.16 -4.58 -10.59
N PRO A 18 7.42 -5.39 -9.56
CA PRO A 18 7.03 -5.04 -8.19
C PRO A 18 7.85 -3.83 -7.72
N ARG A 19 7.21 -2.95 -6.97
CA ARG A 19 7.86 -1.78 -6.40
C ARG A 19 7.46 -1.56 -4.94
N PRO A 20 8.39 -1.11 -4.06
CA PRO A 20 8.05 -0.77 -2.69
C PRO A 20 7.01 0.36 -2.63
N VAL A 21 6.15 0.33 -1.62
CA VAL A 21 5.11 1.36 -1.40
C VAL A 21 5.71 2.77 -1.34
N LYS A 22 6.89 2.94 -0.72
CA LYS A 22 7.59 4.23 -0.66
C LYS A 22 7.97 4.75 -2.06
N GLN A 23 8.39 3.85 -2.96
CA GLN A 23 8.71 4.21 -4.34
C GLN A 23 7.44 4.55 -5.14
N GLU A 24 6.38 3.75 -4.98
CA GLU A 24 5.08 4.01 -5.60
C GLU A 24 4.52 5.39 -5.21
N LEU A 25 4.49 5.70 -3.91
CA LEU A 25 4.04 6.99 -3.41
C LEU A 25 4.86 8.15 -3.99
N ARG A 26 6.19 7.99 -4.05
CA ARG A 26 7.10 8.98 -4.62
C ARG A 26 6.84 9.22 -6.10
N ASP A 27 6.78 8.16 -6.91
CA ASP A 27 6.58 8.26 -8.36
C ASP A 27 5.23 8.91 -8.69
N ASN A 28 4.18 8.49 -7.98
CA ASN A 28 2.84 8.99 -8.18
C ASN A 28 2.69 10.44 -7.68
N LEU A 29 3.41 10.83 -6.62
CA LEU A 29 3.51 12.22 -6.19
C LEU A 29 4.19 13.08 -7.26
N ILE A 30 5.34 12.65 -7.80
CA ILE A 30 6.03 13.38 -8.87
C ILE A 30 5.11 13.58 -10.08
N ALA A 31 4.40 12.52 -10.48
CA ALA A 31 3.45 12.60 -11.58
C ALA A 31 2.30 13.59 -11.28
N ARG A 32 1.78 13.59 -10.04
CA ARG A 32 0.72 14.50 -9.59
C ARG A 32 1.18 15.96 -9.59
N LEU A 33 2.37 16.24 -9.05
CA LEU A 33 2.98 17.57 -9.03
C LEU A 33 3.20 18.12 -10.45
N ARG A 34 3.67 17.28 -11.39
CA ARG A 34 3.83 17.65 -12.81
C ARG A 34 2.51 18.03 -13.48
N ARG A 35 1.38 17.48 -13.02
CA ARG A 35 0.03 17.83 -13.52
C ARG A 35 -0.57 19.05 -12.82
N GLY A 36 0.09 19.63 -11.83
CA GLY A 36 -0.45 20.74 -11.04
C GLY A 36 -1.68 20.36 -10.20
N GLU A 37 -1.86 19.07 -9.92
CA GLU A 37 -2.97 18.56 -9.11
C GLU A 37 -2.65 18.72 -7.61
N PRO A 38 -3.61 19.19 -6.78
CA PRO A 38 -3.38 19.32 -5.35
C PRO A 38 -3.24 17.95 -4.68
N LEU A 39 -2.26 17.82 -3.77
CA LEU A 39 -2.05 16.59 -3.00
C LEU A 39 -3.22 16.29 -2.04
N PHE A 40 -3.75 17.33 -1.39
CA PHE A 40 -4.78 17.22 -0.36
C PHE A 40 -6.03 18.05 -0.68
N PRO A 41 -6.88 17.61 -1.62
CA PRO A 41 -8.09 18.34 -1.96
C PRO A 41 -9.00 18.52 -0.73
N GLY A 42 -9.41 19.77 -0.47
CA GLY A 42 -10.28 20.13 0.64
C GLY A 42 -9.61 20.22 2.02
N ILE A 43 -8.26 20.18 2.08
CA ILE A 43 -7.47 20.69 3.20
C ILE A 43 -7.15 22.15 2.91
N ILE A 44 -7.33 23.02 3.90
CA ILE A 44 -7.21 24.49 3.75
C ILE A 44 -6.19 25.01 4.76
N GLY A 45 -5.31 25.92 4.34
CA GLY A 45 -4.44 26.71 5.22
C GLY A 45 -3.09 26.07 5.54
N TYR A 46 -2.75 24.96 4.88
CA TYR A 46 -1.50 24.22 5.08
C TYR A 46 -0.57 24.24 3.86
N GLU A 47 -0.92 25.03 2.84
CA GLU A 47 -0.24 25.11 1.55
C GLU A 47 1.21 25.56 1.67
N GLU A 48 1.50 26.46 2.62
CA GLU A 48 2.84 27.02 2.84
C GLU A 48 3.58 26.39 4.05
N THR A 49 2.99 25.41 4.74
CA THR A 49 3.54 24.85 5.98
C THR A 49 3.65 23.33 5.95
N VAL A 50 2.54 22.63 6.15
CA VAL A 50 2.51 21.18 6.35
C VAL A 50 2.57 20.42 5.02
N ILE A 51 1.88 20.91 3.98
CA ILE A 51 1.82 20.22 2.68
C ILE A 51 3.22 20.10 2.05
N PRO A 52 4.04 21.16 1.97
CA PRO A 52 5.40 21.05 1.42
C PRO A 52 6.30 20.10 2.21
N GLN A 53 6.12 20.01 3.54
CA GLN A 53 6.88 19.07 4.37
C GLN A 53 6.52 17.62 4.08
N ILE A 54 5.23 17.32 3.88
CA ILE A 54 4.78 15.99 3.49
C ILE A 54 5.31 15.63 2.10
N GLU A 55 5.25 16.56 1.14
CA GLU A 55 5.82 16.34 -0.20
C GLU A 55 7.30 16.00 -0.12
N ASN A 56 8.08 16.78 0.62
CA ASN A 56 9.50 16.52 0.83
C ASN A 56 9.77 15.16 1.50
N ALA A 57 8.99 14.80 2.52
CA ALA A 57 9.12 13.52 3.20
C ALA A 57 8.84 12.34 2.25
N LEU A 58 7.77 12.41 1.46
CA LEU A 58 7.42 11.39 0.47
C LEU A 58 8.46 11.29 -0.65
N LEU A 59 8.93 12.42 -1.17
CA LEU A 59 10.01 12.47 -2.16
C LEU A 59 11.31 11.86 -1.62
N SER A 60 11.53 11.95 -0.32
CA SER A 60 12.71 11.42 0.37
C SER A 60 12.54 9.99 0.88
N GLY A 61 11.35 9.37 0.73
CA GLY A 61 11.05 8.04 1.25
C GLY A 61 11.04 7.94 2.78
N GLN A 62 10.79 9.05 3.47
CA GLN A 62 10.78 9.13 4.93
C GLN A 62 9.43 8.70 5.51
N ASP A 63 9.46 8.14 6.72
CA ASP A 63 8.26 7.90 7.51
C ASP A 63 7.78 9.21 8.14
N ILE A 64 6.47 9.41 8.26
CA ILE A 64 5.87 10.69 8.67
C ILE A 64 5.15 10.53 10.01
N VAL A 65 5.48 11.40 10.95
CA VAL A 65 4.75 11.54 12.23
C VAL A 65 3.99 12.85 12.22
N PHE A 66 2.65 12.77 12.31
CA PHE A 66 1.79 13.95 12.40
C PHE A 66 1.63 14.39 13.85
N LEU A 67 2.09 15.60 14.19
CA LEU A 67 1.92 16.23 15.50
C LEU A 67 1.00 17.45 15.37
N GLY A 68 0.07 17.60 16.31
CA GLY A 68 -0.84 18.74 16.32
C GLY A 68 -2.09 18.49 17.16
N GLU A 69 -2.89 19.52 17.34
CA GLU A 69 -4.09 19.50 18.17
C GLU A 69 -5.23 18.70 17.53
N ARG A 70 -6.24 18.36 18.35
CA ARG A 70 -7.47 17.72 17.85
C ARG A 70 -8.17 18.65 16.85
N GLY A 71 -8.61 18.09 15.73
CA GLY A 71 -9.31 18.85 14.68
C GLY A 71 -8.43 19.41 13.57
N GLN A 72 -7.09 19.30 13.67
CA GLN A 72 -6.14 19.78 12.66
C GLN A 72 -5.94 18.83 11.46
N ALA A 73 -6.97 18.07 11.09
CA ALA A 73 -6.99 17.22 9.90
C ALA A 73 -5.89 16.12 9.77
N LYS A 74 -5.11 15.81 10.81
CA LYS A 74 -4.03 14.78 10.79
C LYS A 74 -4.46 13.45 10.13
N THR A 75 -5.50 12.82 10.67
CA THR A 75 -6.04 11.56 10.14
C THR A 75 -6.60 11.72 8.72
N ARG A 76 -7.19 12.87 8.42
CA ARG A 76 -7.73 13.16 7.08
C ARG A 76 -6.60 13.25 6.05
N MET A 77 -5.50 13.92 6.36
CA MET A 77 -4.31 13.93 5.50
C MET A 77 -3.75 12.53 5.28
N ALA A 78 -3.58 11.73 6.35
CA ALA A 78 -3.09 10.36 6.24
C ALA A 78 -3.98 9.49 5.32
N ARG A 79 -5.31 9.59 5.43
CA ARG A 79 -6.24 8.86 4.55
C ARG A 79 -6.20 9.35 3.10
N LEU A 80 -5.94 10.63 2.86
CA LEU A 80 -5.84 11.18 1.50
C LEU A 80 -4.57 10.71 0.77
N LEU A 81 -3.51 10.32 1.49
CA LEU A 81 -2.31 9.74 0.89
C LEU A 81 -2.58 8.43 0.14
N VAL A 82 -3.65 7.71 0.49
CA VAL A 82 -4.12 6.52 -0.26
C VAL A 82 -4.42 6.87 -1.73
N GLY A 83 -4.80 8.11 -2.00
CA GLY A 83 -5.00 8.62 -3.36
C GLY A 83 -3.73 8.75 -4.20
N LEU A 84 -2.54 8.57 -3.61
CA LEU A 84 -1.27 8.43 -4.32
C LEU A 84 -0.93 6.97 -4.65
N LEU A 85 -1.65 5.99 -4.13
CA LEU A 85 -1.46 4.59 -4.52
C LEU A 85 -2.10 4.31 -5.89
N ASP A 86 -1.50 3.39 -6.62
CA ASP A 86 -2.04 2.81 -7.85
C ASP A 86 -3.44 2.25 -7.58
N GLU A 87 -4.34 2.36 -8.56
CA GLU A 87 -5.74 1.97 -8.40
C GLU A 87 -5.90 0.54 -7.87
N ALA A 88 -5.05 -0.38 -8.36
CA ALA A 88 -4.94 -1.72 -7.81
C ALA A 88 -3.54 -2.30 -8.03
N VAL A 89 -3.14 -3.24 -7.17
CA VAL A 89 -1.91 -4.04 -7.28
C VAL A 89 -2.25 -5.52 -7.32
N PRO A 90 -1.45 -6.35 -8.00
CA PRO A 90 -1.66 -7.79 -8.01
C PRO A 90 -1.25 -8.40 -6.66
N ALA A 91 -1.97 -9.44 -6.24
CA ALA A 91 -1.64 -10.26 -5.07
C ALA A 91 -2.01 -11.72 -5.37
N LEU A 92 -1.33 -12.67 -4.72
CA LEU A 92 -1.68 -14.09 -4.88
C LEU A 92 -3.08 -14.37 -4.34
N ALA A 93 -3.92 -15.04 -5.14
CA ALA A 93 -5.29 -15.32 -4.76
C ALA A 93 -5.34 -16.23 -3.53
N GLY A 94 -6.13 -15.88 -2.52
CA GLY A 94 -6.26 -16.67 -1.27
C GLY A 94 -5.11 -16.51 -0.29
N CYS A 95 -4.17 -15.57 -0.52
CA CYS A 95 -3.18 -15.21 0.49
C CYS A 95 -3.78 -14.25 1.52
N GLU A 96 -3.64 -14.56 2.82
CA GLU A 96 -4.13 -13.71 3.91
C GLU A 96 -3.38 -12.36 3.99
N ILE A 97 -2.09 -12.37 3.67
CA ILE A 97 -1.20 -11.18 3.77
C ILE A 97 -1.01 -10.46 2.43
N ASN A 98 -1.75 -10.86 1.39
CA ASN A 98 -1.68 -10.26 0.04
C ASN A 98 -0.28 -10.31 -0.59
N ASP A 99 0.36 -11.48 -0.57
CA ASP A 99 1.70 -11.67 -1.14
C ASP A 99 1.82 -11.20 -2.57
N ASP A 100 2.96 -10.57 -2.86
CA ASP A 100 3.36 -10.18 -4.20
C ASP A 100 3.58 -11.44 -5.06
N PRO A 101 2.93 -11.57 -6.23
CA PRO A 101 3.09 -12.75 -7.08
C PRO A 101 4.50 -12.93 -7.65
N ALA A 102 5.29 -11.86 -7.75
CA ALA A 102 6.68 -11.90 -8.22
C ALA A 102 7.68 -12.20 -7.09
N ALA A 103 7.32 -11.93 -5.83
CA ALA A 103 8.21 -12.08 -4.69
C ALA A 103 7.45 -12.46 -3.40
N PRO A 104 6.82 -13.65 -3.33
CA PRO A 104 6.05 -14.07 -2.16
C PRO A 104 6.93 -14.30 -0.92
N ILE A 105 6.43 -13.92 0.25
CA ILE A 105 7.10 -14.18 1.53
C ILE A 105 6.46 -15.33 2.31
N CYS A 106 5.17 -15.59 2.09
CA CYS A 106 4.41 -16.61 2.80
C CYS A 106 4.78 -18.03 2.31
N GLY A 107 4.94 -18.97 3.25
CA GLY A 107 5.34 -20.36 2.93
C GLY A 107 4.33 -21.08 2.03
N ALA A 108 3.03 -20.92 2.31
CA ALA A 108 1.95 -21.49 1.51
C ALA A 108 1.95 -20.95 0.06
N CYS A 109 2.27 -19.67 -0.11
CA CYS A 109 2.31 -18.97 -1.37
C CYS A 109 3.49 -19.46 -2.22
N ARG A 110 4.67 -19.61 -1.61
CA ARG A 110 5.86 -20.20 -2.24
C ARG A 110 5.61 -21.64 -2.68
N ALA A 111 4.97 -22.45 -1.83
CA ALA A 111 4.62 -23.83 -2.16
C ALA A 111 3.63 -23.91 -3.35
N ARG A 112 2.61 -23.05 -3.37
CA ARG A 112 1.66 -22.97 -4.49
C ARG A 112 2.31 -22.51 -5.79
N LEU A 113 3.19 -21.51 -5.74
CA LEU A 113 3.94 -21.10 -6.92
C LEU A 113 4.86 -22.19 -7.44
N ALA A 114 5.49 -22.97 -6.56
CA ALA A 114 6.29 -24.12 -6.98
C ALA A 114 5.45 -25.23 -7.62
N ALA A 115 4.21 -25.45 -7.17
CA ALA A 115 3.32 -26.49 -7.67
C ALA A 115 2.57 -26.10 -8.95
N GLU A 116 2.07 -24.87 -9.03
CA GLU A 116 1.18 -24.39 -10.10
C GLU A 116 1.92 -23.56 -11.16
N GLY A 117 3.07 -22.97 -10.82
CA GLY A 117 3.90 -22.14 -11.71
C GLY A 117 3.13 -20.94 -12.28
N ASP A 118 3.29 -20.71 -13.58
CA ASP A 118 2.63 -19.61 -14.31
C ASP A 118 1.10 -19.61 -14.22
N ARG A 119 0.49 -20.74 -13.84
CA ARG A 119 -0.96 -20.87 -13.68
C ARG A 119 -1.47 -20.40 -12.33
N THR A 120 -0.58 -20.07 -11.39
CA THR A 120 -1.01 -19.63 -10.05
C THR A 120 -1.92 -18.40 -10.17
N PRO A 121 -3.14 -18.46 -9.62
CA PRO A 121 -4.12 -17.38 -9.77
C PRO A 121 -3.74 -16.16 -8.92
N ILE A 122 -4.00 -14.98 -9.48
CA ILE A 122 -3.84 -13.69 -8.81
C ILE A 122 -5.19 -12.97 -8.65
N VAL A 123 -5.24 -12.05 -7.71
CA VAL A 123 -6.32 -11.09 -7.51
C VAL A 123 -5.76 -9.67 -7.58
N TRP A 124 -6.62 -8.69 -7.88
CA TRP A 124 -6.25 -7.28 -7.90
C TRP A 124 -6.78 -6.60 -6.63
N LEU A 125 -5.87 -6.16 -5.79
CA LEU A 125 -6.16 -5.49 -4.53
C LEU A 125 -6.30 -3.99 -4.78
N ALA A 126 -7.50 -3.45 -4.57
CA ALA A 126 -7.77 -2.03 -4.72
C ALA A 126 -7.05 -1.20 -3.64
N ARG A 127 -6.67 0.05 -3.96
CA ARG A 127 -5.89 0.93 -3.06
C ARG A 127 -6.51 1.18 -1.68
N ASP A 128 -7.82 1.26 -1.60
CA ASP A 128 -8.56 1.44 -0.36
C ASP A 128 -8.36 0.27 0.61
N ARG A 129 -8.15 -0.94 0.08
CA ARG A 129 -7.84 -2.13 0.88
C ARG A 129 -6.38 -2.20 1.35
N ARG A 130 -5.52 -1.28 0.90
CA ARG A 130 -4.09 -1.21 1.25
C ARG A 130 -3.82 -0.27 2.43
N TYR A 131 -4.84 0.42 2.92
CA TYR A 131 -4.74 1.31 4.07
C TYR A 131 -5.18 0.60 5.36
N GLY A 132 -4.30 0.55 6.34
CA GLY A 132 -4.60 0.12 7.70
C GLY A 132 -4.52 1.30 8.67
N GLU A 133 -5.50 1.42 9.56
CA GLU A 133 -5.50 2.36 10.67
C GLU A 133 -5.92 1.63 11.94
N LYS A 134 -5.19 1.87 13.03
CA LYS A 134 -5.53 1.35 14.35
C LYS A 134 -5.44 2.52 15.33
N LEU A 135 -6.51 2.73 16.09
CA LEU A 135 -6.52 3.77 17.12
C LEU A 135 -5.62 3.30 18.26
N ALA A 136 -4.59 4.09 18.54
CA ALA A 136 -3.69 3.80 19.65
C ALA A 136 -4.43 4.05 20.98
N THR A 137 -4.78 2.97 21.67
CA THR A 137 -4.97 2.96 23.12
C THR A 137 -3.63 2.59 23.77
N PRO A 138 -3.36 2.96 25.03
CA PRO A 138 -2.13 2.57 25.72
C PRO A 138 -1.88 1.06 25.71
N ASP A 139 -2.96 0.27 25.60
CA ASP A 139 -2.95 -1.18 25.61
C ASP A 139 -2.69 -1.82 24.23
N ILE A 140 -2.45 -1.01 23.19
CA ILE A 140 -2.19 -1.53 21.84
C ILE A 140 -0.88 -2.33 21.83
N THR A 141 -0.95 -3.57 21.37
CA THR A 141 0.22 -4.45 21.30
C THR A 141 0.87 -4.39 19.92
N ILE A 142 2.12 -4.86 19.81
CA ILE A 142 2.76 -5.06 18.49
C ILE A 142 1.95 -6.04 17.65
N ALA A 143 1.35 -7.05 18.28
CA ALA A 143 0.46 -8.01 17.64
C ALA A 143 -0.78 -7.33 17.03
N ASP A 144 -1.34 -6.31 17.68
CA ASP A 144 -2.45 -5.52 17.12
C ASP A 144 -2.06 -4.69 15.88
N LEU A 145 -0.77 -4.37 15.73
CA LEU A 145 -0.24 -3.54 14.65
C LEU A 145 0.26 -4.36 13.45
N ILE A 146 0.91 -5.50 13.71
CA ILE A 146 1.60 -6.31 12.69
C ILE A 146 0.88 -7.65 12.46
N GLY A 147 -0.04 -8.03 13.35
CA GLY A 147 -0.68 -9.35 13.39
C GLY A 147 0.05 -10.32 14.32
N GLU A 148 -0.69 -11.29 14.83
CA GLU A 148 -0.17 -12.40 15.64
C GLU A 148 -0.23 -13.70 14.84
N VAL A 149 0.74 -14.59 15.06
CA VAL A 149 0.69 -15.96 14.53
C VAL A 149 -0.13 -16.79 15.50
N ASP A 150 -1.33 -17.20 15.09
CA ASP A 150 -2.17 -18.11 15.87
C ASP A 150 -1.45 -19.47 16.01
N PRO A 151 -1.00 -19.88 17.21
CA PRO A 151 -0.28 -21.14 17.41
C PRO A 151 -1.11 -22.36 17.01
N ILE A 152 -2.44 -22.28 17.09
CA ILE A 152 -3.35 -23.36 16.71
C ILE A 152 -3.35 -23.55 15.19
N LYS A 153 -3.12 -22.49 14.40
CA LYS A 153 -2.96 -22.59 12.94
C LYS A 153 -1.58 -23.14 12.50
N VAL A 154 -0.61 -23.24 13.41
CA VAL A 154 0.75 -23.72 13.13
C VAL A 154 0.93 -25.20 13.49
N ALA A 155 0.00 -25.78 14.26
CA ALA A 155 0.00 -27.18 14.69
C ALA A 155 -0.64 -28.13 13.67
#